data_AF-A0A443ZEZ8-F1
#
_entry.id   AF-A0A443ZEZ8-F1
#
_cell.length_a   1.000
_cell.length_b   1.000
_cell.length_c   1.000
_cell.angle_alpha   90.00
_cell.angle_beta   90.00
_cell.angle_gamma   90.00
#
_symmetry.space_group_name_H-M   'P 1'
#
loop_
_entity.id
_entity.type
_entity.pdbx_description
1 polymer ?
#
loop_
_entity_poly.entity_id
_entity_poly.type
_entity_poly.pdbx_seq_one_letter_code
_entity_poly.pdbx_strand_id
1 'polypeptide(L)'
;MCNPGTWDLTQQARQVMEAVRYLETTNPNIEHFLSQCDAYLAFNDDATVKVFVSDVKAVILDACSAFLRAPAADISAYRQLLQKLARRRVRDPRLKVFTTNYDMCFETAASDLGMMTIDGFSYTRRRRFDGRHFSYDIVRRETEGHEFAEGVFQLLKLHGSVSWSRDGKEIYEDAAPTPANACLIYPAKGKYQQAFLQPHLELLSRYLEFLRQPNSCLIVAGFGFNDDHLSEPIFSAIQSNPSLKLILCDFQCIMHLHNRGFHGSSDYWGRFHDLARRGLDIHFISGSFSDLVSHIPHLRTASPAEQLANAVKRLGGQNS
;
A
#
# COMPACT_ATOMS: atom_id res chain seq x y z
N MET A 1 7.94 -14.67 17.81
CA MET A 1 6.94 -15.23 18.74
C MET A 1 7.08 -16.75 18.84
N CYS A 2 7.01 -17.45 17.71
CA CYS A 2 7.19 -18.91 17.65
C CYS A 2 8.56 -19.32 17.08
N ASN A 3 9.00 -20.53 17.41
CA ASN A 3 10.20 -21.13 16.82
C ASN A 3 9.97 -21.43 15.32
N PRO A 4 10.95 -21.11 14.44
CA PRO A 4 10.86 -21.50 13.04
C PRO A 4 10.69 -23.01 12.89
N GLY A 5 9.74 -23.44 12.07
CA GLY A 5 9.52 -24.85 11.72
C GLY A 5 8.65 -25.66 12.70
N THR A 6 8.57 -25.30 13.99
CA THR A 6 7.72 -26.03 14.96
C THR A 6 6.45 -25.29 15.34
N TRP A 7 6.36 -23.98 15.07
CA TRP A 7 5.23 -23.10 15.42
C TRP A 7 4.95 -22.99 16.93
N ASP A 8 5.80 -23.58 17.78
CA ASP A 8 5.71 -23.46 19.24
C ASP A 8 6.15 -22.09 19.73
N LEU A 9 5.48 -21.56 20.75
CA LEU A 9 5.89 -20.34 21.45
C LEU A 9 7.32 -20.47 22.01
N THR A 10 8.16 -19.47 21.72
CA THR A 10 9.49 -19.32 22.33
C THR A 10 9.38 -19.15 23.85
N GLN A 11 10.42 -19.54 24.59
CA GLN A 11 10.45 -19.37 26.06
C GLN A 11 10.26 -17.90 26.46
N GLN A 12 10.93 -16.99 25.74
CA GLN A 12 10.78 -15.54 25.93
C GLN A 12 9.34 -15.08 25.68
N ALA A 13 8.69 -15.55 24.60
CA ALA A 13 7.29 -15.22 24.35
C ALA A 13 6.37 -15.71 25.47
N ARG A 14 6.55 -16.93 25.99
CA ARG A 14 5.75 -17.45 27.13
C ARG A 14 5.91 -16.58 28.38
N GLN A 15 7.14 -16.20 28.70
CA GLN A 15 7.42 -15.32 29.84
C GLN A 15 6.73 -13.95 29.69
N VAL A 16 6.79 -13.35 28.50
CA VAL A 16 6.14 -12.07 28.22
C VAL A 16 4.61 -12.21 28.23
N MET A 17 4.06 -13.29 27.68
CA MET A 17 2.62 -13.57 27.73
C MET A 17 2.11 -13.66 29.16
N GLU A 18 2.86 -14.31 30.06
CA GLU A 18 2.54 -14.36 31.49
C GLU A 18 2.58 -12.96 32.13
N ALA A 19 3.65 -12.20 31.88
CA ALA A 19 3.84 -10.85 32.42
C ALA A 19 2.69 -9.89 32.02
N VAL A 20 2.28 -9.93 30.75
CA VAL A 20 1.22 -9.05 30.21
C VAL A 20 -0.18 -9.67 30.29
N ARG A 21 -0.31 -10.85 30.89
CA ARG A 21 -1.56 -11.62 31.07
C ARG A 21 -2.29 -11.92 29.76
N TYR A 22 -1.55 -12.26 28.71
CA TYR A 22 -2.11 -12.66 27.42
C TYR A 22 -2.47 -14.15 27.41
N LEU A 23 -3.73 -14.47 27.15
CA LEU A 23 -4.31 -15.81 27.40
C LEU A 23 -4.40 -16.71 26.15
N GLU A 24 -4.29 -16.15 24.95
CA GLU A 24 -4.44 -16.91 23.70
C GLU A 24 -3.14 -17.65 23.34
N THR A 25 -2.97 -18.89 23.83
CA THR A 25 -1.71 -19.66 23.66
C THR A 25 -1.71 -20.64 22.49
N THR A 26 -2.87 -21.07 22.00
CA THR A 26 -3.00 -22.09 20.94
C THR A 26 -2.83 -21.52 19.55
N ASN A 27 -3.47 -20.37 19.26
CA ASN A 27 -3.34 -19.62 18.01
C ASN A 27 -3.18 -18.13 18.35
N PRO A 28 -2.03 -17.74 18.94
CA PRO A 28 -1.80 -16.38 19.38
C PRO A 28 -1.85 -15.41 18.20
N ASN A 29 -2.65 -14.36 18.33
CA ASN A 29 -2.70 -13.28 17.35
C ASN A 29 -1.61 -12.25 17.70
N ILE A 30 -0.64 -12.07 16.80
CA ILE A 30 0.48 -11.13 17.02
C ILE A 30 0.00 -9.69 17.24
N GLU A 31 -1.07 -9.26 16.59
CA GLU A 31 -1.60 -7.91 16.78
C GLU A 31 -2.18 -7.74 18.17
N HIS A 32 -2.96 -8.71 18.63
CA HIS A 32 -3.52 -8.70 19.98
C HIS A 32 -2.40 -8.72 21.02
N PHE A 33 -1.38 -9.54 20.81
CA PHE A 33 -0.28 -9.67 21.75
C PHE A 33 0.58 -8.40 21.83
N LEU A 34 0.93 -7.80 20.70
CA LEU A 34 1.67 -6.52 20.68
C LEU A 34 0.85 -5.39 21.32
N SER A 35 -0.46 -5.37 21.09
CA SER A 35 -1.35 -4.39 21.74
C SER A 35 -1.36 -4.54 23.26
N GLN A 36 -1.39 -5.78 23.74
CA GLN A 36 -1.34 -6.08 25.16
C GLN A 36 0.00 -5.65 25.76
N CYS A 37 1.11 -5.86 25.04
CA CYS A 37 2.43 -5.38 25.44
C CYS A 37 2.49 -3.86 25.51
N ASP A 38 1.99 -3.14 24.50
CA ASP A 38 1.96 -1.67 24.48
C ASP A 38 1.10 -1.11 25.63
N ALA A 39 -0.07 -1.70 25.86
CA ALA A 39 -0.95 -1.32 26.97
C ALA A 39 -0.30 -1.57 28.33
N TYR A 40 0.41 -2.69 28.49
CA TYR A 40 1.17 -3.00 29.70
C TYR A 40 2.31 -1.99 29.93
N LEU A 41 3.10 -1.71 28.90
CA LEU A 41 4.24 -0.79 28.96
C LEU A 41 3.84 0.68 29.16
N ALA A 42 2.58 1.05 28.90
CA ALA A 42 2.06 2.39 29.20
C ALA A 42 2.03 2.69 30.71
N PHE A 43 1.98 1.66 31.56
CA PHE A 43 1.89 1.79 33.02
C PHE A 43 3.02 1.10 33.77
N ASN A 44 3.82 0.27 33.10
CA ASN A 44 4.88 -0.54 33.71
C ASN A 44 6.21 -0.35 32.99
N ASP A 45 7.27 -0.17 33.76
CA ASP A 45 8.64 -0.15 33.23
C ASP A 45 9.26 -1.56 33.31
N ASP A 46 9.04 -2.37 32.27
CA ASP A 46 9.55 -3.74 32.19
C ASP A 46 10.53 -3.88 31.01
N ALA A 47 11.80 -4.07 31.35
CA ALA A 47 12.87 -4.25 30.37
C ALA A 47 12.70 -5.51 29.51
N THR A 48 12.15 -6.59 30.06
CA THR A 48 11.94 -7.86 29.34
C THR A 48 10.90 -7.68 28.25
N VAL A 49 9.78 -7.04 28.58
CA VAL A 49 8.71 -6.76 27.60
C VAL A 49 9.18 -5.75 26.55
N LYS A 50 9.93 -4.71 26.94
CA LYS A 50 10.52 -3.74 26.01
C LYS A 50 11.46 -4.39 24.99
N VAL A 51 12.38 -5.24 25.46
CA VAL A 51 13.31 -5.98 24.60
C VAL A 51 12.54 -6.90 23.65
N PHE A 52 11.56 -7.66 24.17
CA PHE A 52 10.74 -8.53 23.33
C PHE A 52 10.00 -7.78 22.21
N VAL A 53 9.37 -6.64 22.53
CA VAL A 53 8.70 -5.81 21.52
C VAL A 53 9.70 -5.29 20.48
N SER A 54 10.88 -4.85 20.92
CA SER A 54 11.96 -4.41 20.02
C SER A 54 12.43 -5.53 19.09
N ASP A 55 12.60 -6.74 19.61
CA ASP A 55 13.01 -7.91 18.82
C ASP A 55 11.95 -8.29 17.78
N VAL A 56 10.66 -8.26 18.15
CA VAL A 56 9.56 -8.49 17.20
C VAL A 56 9.57 -7.44 16.08
N LYS A 57 9.75 -6.17 16.43
CA LYS A 57 9.86 -5.09 15.43
C LYS A 57 11.06 -5.29 14.50
N ALA A 58 12.20 -5.75 15.03
CA ALA A 58 13.38 -6.08 14.22
C ALA A 58 13.08 -7.21 13.23
N VAL A 59 12.40 -8.26 13.66
CA VAL A 59 11.98 -9.37 12.80
C VAL A 59 11.04 -8.88 11.68
N ILE A 60 10.08 -7.99 11.99
CA ILE A 60 9.17 -7.42 10.99
C ILE A 60 9.96 -6.58 9.97
N LEU A 61 10.86 -5.71 10.43
CA LEU A 61 11.72 -4.90 9.56
C LEU A 61 12.55 -5.76 8.62
N ASP A 62 13.17 -6.82 9.15
CA ASP A 62 13.98 -7.73 8.33
C ASP A 62 13.10 -8.53 7.36
N ALA A 63 12.01 -9.14 7.83
CA ALA A 63 11.12 -9.93 6.98
C ALA A 63 10.54 -9.12 5.81
N CYS A 64 10.21 -7.85 6.02
CA CYS A 64 9.68 -6.95 4.99
C CYS A 64 10.76 -6.31 4.09
N SER A 65 12.05 -6.51 4.38
CA SER A 65 13.16 -5.91 3.60
C SER A 65 14.06 -6.95 2.95
N ALA A 66 14.31 -8.08 3.63
CA ALA A 66 15.29 -9.09 3.23
C ALA A 66 14.91 -9.79 1.93
N PHE A 67 13.62 -10.06 1.71
CA PHE A 67 13.19 -10.79 0.51
C PHE A 67 13.54 -10.05 -0.78
N LEU A 68 13.52 -8.71 -0.79
CA LEU A 68 13.88 -7.90 -1.96
C LEU A 68 15.37 -7.98 -2.32
N ARG A 69 16.22 -8.35 -1.35
CA ARG A 69 17.67 -8.52 -1.57
C ARG A 69 18.02 -9.92 -2.06
N ALA A 70 17.06 -10.85 -2.04
CA ALA A 70 17.30 -12.22 -2.48
C ALA A 70 17.49 -12.27 -4.01
N PRO A 71 18.43 -13.08 -4.55
CA PRO A 71 18.61 -13.21 -6.00
C PRO A 71 17.37 -13.69 -6.77
N ALA A 72 16.47 -14.40 -6.09
CA ALA A 72 15.23 -14.92 -6.65
C ALA A 72 14.02 -14.00 -6.41
N ALA A 73 14.21 -12.78 -5.90
CA ALA A 73 13.11 -11.85 -5.66
C ALA A 73 12.40 -11.51 -6.99
N ASP A 74 11.10 -11.82 -7.06
CA ASP A 74 10.29 -11.48 -8.23
C ASP A 74 9.34 -10.33 -7.93
N ILE A 75 9.66 -9.16 -8.49
CA ILE A 75 8.82 -7.96 -8.50
C ILE A 75 8.27 -7.63 -9.89
N SER A 76 8.22 -8.62 -10.80
CA SER A 76 7.78 -8.45 -12.18
C SER A 76 6.37 -7.86 -12.29
N ALA A 77 5.43 -8.27 -11.43
CA ALA A 77 4.08 -7.73 -11.39
C ALA A 77 4.06 -6.22 -11.07
N TYR A 78 4.88 -5.76 -10.10
CA TYR A 78 5.01 -4.34 -9.78
C TYR A 78 5.58 -3.54 -10.96
N ARG A 79 6.64 -4.05 -11.60
CA ARG A 79 7.23 -3.42 -12.80
C ARG A 79 6.21 -3.33 -13.93
N GLN A 80 5.50 -4.41 -14.21
CA GLN A 80 4.49 -4.44 -15.28
C GLN A 80 3.33 -3.49 -14.99
N LEU A 81 2.85 -3.42 -13.74
CA LEU A 81 1.80 -2.49 -13.34
C LEU A 81 2.22 -1.04 -13.62
N LEU A 82 3.41 -0.64 -13.15
CA LEU A 82 3.94 0.70 -13.35
C LEU A 82 4.14 1.01 -14.85
N GLN A 83 4.72 0.08 -15.62
CA GLN A 83 4.86 0.23 -17.06
C GLN A 83 3.53 0.46 -17.78
N LYS A 84 2.46 -0.23 -17.35
CA LYS A 84 1.13 -0.17 -17.97
C LYS A 84 0.34 1.06 -17.53
N LEU A 85 0.45 1.47 -16.26
CA LEU A 85 -0.43 2.48 -15.66
C LEU A 85 0.23 3.83 -15.34
N ALA A 86 1.55 3.90 -15.16
CA ALA A 86 2.24 5.17 -14.87
C ALA A 86 2.67 5.93 -16.13
N ARG A 87 2.79 5.23 -17.28
CA ARG A 87 3.07 5.84 -18.59
C ARG A 87 1.78 6.29 -19.28
N ARG A 88 1.11 7.27 -18.67
CA ARG A 88 -0.14 7.87 -19.14
C ARG A 88 0.13 9.10 -20.01
N ARG A 89 -0.93 9.63 -20.63
CA ARG A 89 -0.86 10.95 -21.28
C ARG A 89 -0.44 11.99 -20.25
N VAL A 90 0.38 12.94 -20.67
CA VAL A 90 0.86 14.09 -19.86
C VAL A 90 -0.29 14.86 -19.20
N ARG A 91 -1.48 14.88 -19.83
CA ARG A 91 -2.68 15.59 -19.34
C ARG A 91 -3.56 14.74 -18.42
N ASP A 92 -3.37 13.42 -18.40
CA ASP A 92 -4.14 12.56 -17.51
C ASP A 92 -3.62 12.69 -16.08
N PRO A 93 -4.49 12.57 -15.06
CA PRO A 93 -4.03 12.51 -13.68
C PRO A 93 -2.98 11.42 -13.47
N ARG A 94 -1.97 11.72 -12.64
CA ARG A 94 -0.94 10.74 -12.26
C ARG A 94 -1.60 9.51 -11.63
N LEU A 95 -1.02 8.33 -11.88
CA LEU A 95 -1.36 7.13 -11.12
C LEU A 95 -1.09 7.41 -9.63
N LYS A 96 -2.06 7.11 -8.77
CA LYS A 96 -1.90 7.13 -7.32
C LYS A 96 -1.92 5.69 -6.82
N VAL A 97 -0.87 5.29 -6.11
CA VAL A 97 -0.75 3.99 -5.47
C VAL A 97 -0.88 4.21 -3.96
N PHE A 98 -1.96 3.73 -3.39
CA PHE A 98 -2.14 3.65 -1.94
C PHE A 98 -1.80 2.23 -1.51
N THR A 99 -0.93 2.07 -0.52
CA THR A 99 -0.54 0.73 -0.04
C THR A 99 -0.37 0.73 1.48
N THR A 100 -0.76 -0.38 2.10
CA THR A 100 -0.51 -0.71 3.50
C THR A 100 0.77 -1.52 3.68
N ASN A 101 1.42 -1.92 2.59
CA ASN A 101 2.65 -2.71 2.63
C ASN A 101 3.83 -1.87 3.11
N TYR A 102 4.66 -2.47 3.97
CA TYR A 102 5.87 -1.83 4.49
C TYR A 102 7.07 -1.95 3.56
N ASP A 103 7.09 -2.96 2.68
CA ASP A 103 8.20 -3.26 1.78
C ASP A 103 8.45 -2.14 0.75
N MET A 104 9.56 -2.23 0.01
CA MET A 104 9.95 -1.24 -1.00
C MET A 104 9.68 -1.71 -2.45
N CYS A 105 8.72 -2.62 -2.70
CA CYS A 105 8.53 -3.21 -4.04
C CYS A 105 8.22 -2.16 -5.13
N PHE A 106 7.39 -1.16 -4.82
CA PHE A 106 7.03 -0.11 -5.78
C PHE A 106 8.20 0.83 -6.08
N GLU A 107 8.97 1.16 -5.05
CA GLU A 107 10.15 2.02 -5.13
C GLU A 107 11.25 1.34 -5.95
N THR A 108 11.54 0.06 -5.65
CA THR A 108 12.50 -0.75 -6.44
C THR A 108 12.03 -0.91 -7.88
N ALA A 109 10.75 -1.23 -8.11
CA ALA A 109 10.21 -1.35 -9.46
C ALA A 109 10.26 -0.02 -10.23
N ALA A 110 10.03 1.11 -9.57
CA ALA A 110 10.15 2.43 -10.19
C ALA A 110 11.61 2.72 -10.58
N SER A 111 12.55 2.44 -9.68
CA SER A 111 13.99 2.58 -9.90
C SER A 111 14.46 1.75 -11.10
N ASP A 112 14.08 0.46 -11.15
CA ASP A 112 14.41 -0.46 -12.26
C ASP A 112 13.90 0.05 -13.62
N LEU A 113 12.81 0.81 -13.62
CA LEU A 113 12.17 1.33 -14.82
C LEU A 113 12.60 2.75 -15.20
N GLY A 114 13.47 3.38 -14.40
CA GLY A 114 13.83 4.79 -14.56
C GLY A 114 12.65 5.74 -14.37
N MET A 115 11.66 5.34 -13.55
CA MET A 115 10.47 6.15 -13.23
C MET A 115 10.72 7.01 -12.00
N MET A 116 9.96 8.10 -11.89
CA MET A 116 10.05 9.00 -10.75
C MET A 116 8.83 8.80 -9.85
N THR A 117 9.08 8.77 -8.54
CA THR A 117 8.04 8.61 -7.52
C THR A 117 7.85 9.91 -6.77
N ILE A 118 6.60 10.33 -6.61
CA ILE A 118 6.19 11.40 -5.69
C ILE A 118 5.61 10.72 -4.45
N ASP A 119 6.36 10.69 -3.36
CA ASP A 119 6.06 9.92 -2.14
C ASP A 119 5.93 10.80 -0.88
N GLY A 120 5.91 12.13 -1.06
CA GLY A 120 5.86 13.10 0.03
C GLY A 120 7.22 13.45 0.62
N PHE A 121 8.31 12.82 0.18
CA PHE A 121 9.65 13.19 0.59
C PHE A 121 10.27 14.23 -0.35
N SER A 122 11.14 15.07 0.23
CA SER A 122 11.92 16.03 -0.55
C SER A 122 12.91 15.35 -1.50
N TYR A 123 13.18 16.00 -2.64
CA TYR A 123 14.24 15.61 -3.57
C TYR A 123 15.59 16.23 -3.18
N THR A 124 15.95 16.10 -1.90
CA THR A 124 17.19 16.65 -1.32
C THR A 124 18.08 15.54 -0.78
N ARG A 125 19.31 15.85 -0.38
CA ARG A 125 20.28 14.86 0.12
C ARG A 125 19.76 14.03 1.30
N ARG A 126 19.11 14.67 2.27
CA ARG A 126 18.43 14.00 3.38
C ARG A 126 16.93 14.15 3.14
N ARG A 127 16.34 13.16 2.48
CA ARG A 127 14.94 13.17 2.06
C ARG A 127 14.05 13.24 3.29
N ARG A 128 13.37 14.36 3.47
CA ARG A 128 12.48 14.65 4.62
C ARG A 128 11.04 14.64 4.16
N PHE A 129 10.16 13.96 4.89
CA PHE A 129 8.74 13.93 4.59
C PHE A 129 8.11 15.30 4.86
N ASP A 130 7.30 15.76 3.91
CA ASP A 130 6.48 16.95 4.03
C ASP A 130 5.36 16.84 2.99
N GLY A 131 4.10 16.84 3.44
CA GLY A 131 2.92 16.61 2.59
C GLY A 131 2.82 17.55 1.38
N ARG A 132 3.50 18.70 1.42
CA ARG A 132 3.59 19.63 0.28
C ARG A 132 4.23 19.01 -0.96
N HIS A 133 5.13 18.04 -0.82
CA HIS A 133 5.80 17.42 -1.98
C HIS A 133 4.84 16.64 -2.87
N PHE A 134 3.73 16.13 -2.34
CA PHE A 134 2.68 15.51 -3.14
C PHE A 134 1.92 16.50 -4.04
N SER A 135 2.06 17.81 -3.78
CA SER A 135 1.48 18.87 -4.61
C SER A 135 2.45 19.36 -5.69
N TYR A 136 3.68 18.86 -5.70
CA TYR A 136 4.63 19.11 -6.79
C TYR A 136 4.53 18.03 -7.87
N ASP A 137 4.92 18.41 -9.08
CA ASP A 137 5.06 17.51 -10.22
C ASP A 137 6.35 17.84 -10.98
N ILE A 138 6.76 16.92 -11.85
CA ILE A 138 8.03 16.97 -12.57
C ILE A 138 7.75 17.38 -14.01
N VAL A 139 8.46 18.42 -14.43
CA VAL A 139 8.33 19.01 -15.76
C VAL A 139 9.61 18.76 -16.54
N ARG A 140 9.49 18.15 -17.72
CA ARG A 140 10.55 18.08 -18.72
C ARG A 140 10.61 19.42 -19.45
N ARG A 141 11.76 20.08 -19.38
CA ARG A 141 12.00 21.34 -20.07
C ARG A 141 12.69 21.07 -21.39
N GLU A 142 12.10 21.55 -22.48
CA GLU A 142 12.67 21.53 -23.82
C GLU A 142 12.79 22.97 -24.33
N THR A 143 13.62 23.19 -25.35
CA THR A 143 13.89 24.53 -25.91
C THR A 143 12.61 25.22 -26.41
N GLU A 144 11.63 24.44 -26.86
CA GLU A 144 10.37 24.92 -27.46
C GLU A 144 9.15 24.77 -26.52
N GLY A 145 9.34 24.39 -25.26
CA GLY A 145 8.21 24.27 -24.33
C GLY A 145 8.47 23.48 -23.04
N HIS A 146 7.41 23.30 -22.27
CA HIS A 146 7.41 22.57 -21.01
C HIS A 146 6.27 21.57 -21.00
N GLU A 147 6.60 20.30 -20.74
CA GLU A 147 5.60 19.23 -20.60
C GLU A 147 5.84 18.48 -19.29
N PHE A 148 4.78 17.94 -18.69
CA PHE A 148 4.96 17.04 -17.55
C PHE A 148 5.73 15.79 -17.98
N ALA A 149 6.68 15.35 -17.17
CA ALA A 149 7.46 14.14 -17.43
C ALA A 149 6.54 12.91 -17.44
N GLU A 150 6.76 11.98 -18.36
CA GLU A 150 6.08 10.68 -18.35
C GLU A 150 6.67 9.74 -17.28
N GLY A 151 5.93 8.70 -16.89
CA GLY A 151 6.44 7.71 -15.94
C GLY A 151 6.62 8.26 -14.53
N VAL A 152 5.77 9.21 -14.14
CA VAL A 152 5.68 9.74 -12.78
C VAL A 152 4.39 9.25 -12.14
N PHE A 153 4.48 8.74 -10.91
CA PHE A 153 3.32 8.31 -10.13
C PHE A 153 3.45 8.78 -8.67
N GLN A 154 2.32 8.84 -7.98
CA GLN A 154 2.27 9.14 -6.55
C GLN A 154 2.21 7.83 -5.76
N LEU A 155 3.07 7.69 -4.75
CA LEU A 155 3.10 6.53 -3.86
C LEU A 155 2.77 6.97 -2.43
N LEU A 156 1.71 6.41 -1.87
CA LEU A 156 1.21 6.74 -0.54
C LEU A 156 1.22 5.48 0.34
N LYS A 157 2.24 5.38 1.21
CA LYS A 157 2.46 4.26 2.14
C LYS A 157 1.67 4.51 3.42
N LEU A 158 0.39 4.16 3.44
CA LEU A 158 -0.56 4.49 4.51
C LEU A 158 -0.07 4.07 5.89
N HIS A 159 0.60 2.91 5.99
CA HIS A 159 1.17 2.39 7.24
C HIS A 159 2.67 2.63 7.40
N GLY A 160 3.29 3.45 6.54
CA GLY A 160 4.72 3.71 6.53
C GLY A 160 5.51 2.70 5.70
N SER A 161 6.85 2.82 5.76
CA SER A 161 7.78 1.93 5.06
C SER A 161 8.93 1.49 5.95
N VAL A 162 9.50 0.32 5.65
CA VAL A 162 10.76 -0.17 6.24
C VAL A 162 11.95 0.75 5.95
N SER A 163 11.80 1.72 5.06
CA SER A 163 12.78 2.77 4.76
C SER A 163 12.52 4.09 5.47
N TRP A 164 11.59 4.16 6.43
CA TRP A 164 11.26 5.42 7.11
C TRP A 164 11.77 5.41 8.54
N SER A 165 12.47 6.46 8.94
CA SER A 165 12.87 6.69 10.32
C SER A 165 12.39 8.04 10.85
N ARG A 166 12.16 8.08 12.16
CA ARG A 166 11.71 9.25 12.92
C ARG A 166 12.87 9.82 13.72
N ASP A 167 13.09 11.12 13.58
CA ASP A 167 14.06 11.90 14.33
C ASP A 167 13.33 13.10 14.93
N GLY A 168 12.99 13.00 16.21
CA GLY A 168 12.07 13.93 16.88
C GLY A 168 10.67 13.90 16.25
N LYS A 169 10.24 15.03 15.69
CA LYS A 169 8.94 15.16 14.99
C LYS A 169 9.03 14.94 13.49
N GLU A 170 10.24 14.89 12.95
CA GLU A 170 10.48 14.80 11.51
C GLU A 170 10.66 13.35 11.07
N ILE A 171 10.26 13.07 9.83
CA ILE A 171 10.41 11.77 9.20
C ILE A 171 11.39 11.88 8.04
N TYR A 172 12.28 10.91 7.94
CA TYR A 172 13.29 10.82 6.91
C TYR A 172 13.24 9.47 6.22
N GLU A 173 13.62 9.47 4.95
CA GLU A 173 14.00 8.21 4.31
C GLU A 173 15.38 7.80 4.82
N ASP A 174 15.49 6.52 5.16
CA ASP A 174 16.60 5.91 5.84
C ASP A 174 16.76 4.48 5.32
N ALA A 175 17.99 4.13 4.94
CA ALA A 175 18.29 2.82 4.35
C ALA A 175 18.27 1.68 5.37
N ALA A 176 18.42 1.99 6.66
CA ALA A 176 18.45 0.98 7.71
C ALA A 176 17.87 1.50 9.03
N PRO A 177 16.55 1.76 9.11
CA PRO A 177 15.90 2.09 10.36
C PRO A 177 16.08 0.98 11.40
N THR A 178 16.22 1.38 12.65
CA THR A 178 16.23 0.49 13.82
C THR A 178 14.82 0.35 14.38
N PRO A 179 14.53 -0.70 15.17
CA PRO A 179 13.24 -0.84 15.87
C PRO A 179 12.83 0.38 16.71
N ALA A 180 13.82 1.14 17.20
CA ALA A 180 13.60 2.30 18.05
C ALA A 180 13.15 3.55 17.29
N ASN A 181 13.60 3.72 16.04
CA ASN A 181 13.31 4.91 15.23
C ASN A 181 12.48 4.63 13.97
N ALA A 182 12.21 3.37 13.61
CA ALA A 182 11.38 3.04 12.46
C ALA A 182 9.99 3.70 12.55
N CYS A 183 9.56 4.33 11.46
CA CYS A 183 8.27 4.99 11.35
C CYS A 183 7.27 4.12 10.58
N LEU A 184 6.70 3.16 11.30
CA LEU A 184 5.75 2.17 10.80
C LEU A 184 4.55 2.06 11.75
N ILE A 185 3.36 1.88 11.17
CA ILE A 185 2.19 1.44 11.92
C ILE A 185 2.25 -0.08 12.02
N TYR A 186 2.75 -0.58 13.14
CA TYR A 186 2.82 -2.01 13.39
C TYR A 186 1.41 -2.62 13.56
N PRO A 187 1.24 -3.90 13.20
CA PRO A 187 -0.04 -4.58 13.35
C PRO A 187 -0.36 -4.72 14.85
N ALA A 188 -1.26 -3.87 15.35
CA ALA A 188 -1.73 -3.82 16.74
C ALA A 188 -3.12 -3.19 16.77
N LYS A 189 -4.01 -3.54 17.70
CA LYS A 189 -5.33 -2.90 17.91
C LYS A 189 -5.20 -1.38 18.13
N GLY A 190 -4.11 -0.91 18.75
CA GLY A 190 -3.81 0.51 18.93
C GLY A 190 -3.41 1.26 17.65
N LYS A 191 -3.21 0.56 16.52
CA LYS A 191 -2.77 1.13 15.24
C LYS A 191 -3.67 2.26 14.73
N TYR A 192 -4.95 2.22 15.09
CA TYR A 192 -5.91 3.26 14.75
C TYR A 192 -5.43 4.64 15.20
N GLN A 193 -4.95 4.79 16.43
CA GLN A 193 -4.50 6.08 16.95
C GLN A 193 -3.23 6.57 16.23
N GLN A 194 -2.35 5.65 15.83
CA GLN A 194 -1.12 5.96 15.10
C GLN A 194 -1.41 6.50 13.69
N ALA A 195 -2.52 6.08 13.06
CA ALA A 195 -2.95 6.59 11.76
C ALA A 195 -3.29 8.10 11.78
N PHE A 196 -3.61 8.67 12.95
CA PHE A 196 -3.88 10.10 13.12
C PHE A 196 -2.65 10.92 13.51
N LEU A 197 -1.47 10.30 13.61
CA LEU A 197 -0.21 10.99 13.81
C LEU A 197 0.48 11.26 12.46
N GLN A 198 1.27 12.33 12.39
CA GLN A 198 2.12 12.59 11.24
C GLN A 198 3.21 11.51 11.14
N PRO A 199 3.48 10.95 9.94
CA PRO A 199 3.05 11.39 8.61
C PRO A 199 1.73 10.76 8.11
N HIS A 200 1.21 9.75 8.81
CA HIS A 200 0.08 8.92 8.36
C HIS A 200 -1.21 9.71 8.18
N LEU A 201 -1.45 10.72 9.01
CA LEU A 201 -2.61 11.59 8.88
C LEU A 201 -2.68 12.28 7.51
N GLU A 202 -1.56 12.80 7.00
CA GLU A 202 -1.50 13.42 5.66
C GLU A 202 -1.82 12.40 4.56
N LEU A 203 -1.28 11.19 4.66
CA LEU A 203 -1.50 10.11 3.70
C LEU A 203 -2.96 9.64 3.70
N LEU A 204 -3.55 9.49 4.89
CA LEU A 204 -4.96 9.16 5.08
C LEU A 204 -5.86 10.26 4.51
N SER A 205 -5.56 11.54 4.77
CA SER A 205 -6.30 12.67 4.22
C SER A 205 -6.34 12.64 2.69
N ARG A 206 -5.21 12.36 2.03
CA ARG A 206 -5.13 12.25 0.56
C ARG A 206 -5.87 11.02 0.01
N TYR A 207 -5.84 9.92 0.75
CA TYR A 207 -6.64 8.74 0.43
C TYR A 207 -8.15 9.05 0.48
N LEU A 208 -8.62 9.66 1.58
CA LEU A 208 -10.01 10.07 1.72
C LEU A 208 -10.44 11.10 0.68
N GLU A 209 -9.54 12.01 0.28
CA GLU A 209 -9.77 12.96 -0.81
C GLU A 209 -9.97 12.23 -2.14
N PHE A 210 -9.11 11.26 -2.48
CA PHE A 210 -9.22 10.47 -3.70
C PHE A 210 -10.58 9.76 -3.80
N LEU A 211 -11.04 9.13 -2.72
CA LEU A 211 -12.32 8.42 -2.70
C LEU A 211 -13.53 9.31 -3.03
N ARG A 212 -13.42 10.62 -2.76
CA ARG A 212 -14.46 11.62 -3.08
C ARG A 212 -14.35 12.19 -4.49
N GLN A 213 -13.27 11.88 -5.23
CA GLN A 213 -13.09 12.41 -6.59
C GLN A 213 -14.13 11.80 -7.54
N PRO A 214 -14.85 12.63 -8.33
CA PRO A 214 -15.79 12.12 -9.32
C PRO A 214 -15.04 11.47 -10.48
N ASN A 215 -15.70 10.54 -11.18
CA ASN A 215 -15.18 9.81 -12.34
C ASN A 215 -13.82 9.14 -12.08
N SER A 216 -13.63 8.61 -10.87
CA SER A 216 -12.43 7.91 -10.45
C SER A 216 -12.65 6.40 -10.45
N CYS A 217 -11.58 5.64 -10.60
CA CYS A 217 -11.60 4.19 -10.46
C CYS A 217 -10.60 3.77 -9.39
N LEU A 218 -11.07 3.06 -8.38
CA LEU A 218 -10.26 2.43 -7.36
C LEU A 218 -10.11 0.94 -7.69
N ILE A 219 -8.87 0.50 -7.85
CA ILE A 219 -8.52 -0.92 -7.98
C ILE A 219 -7.88 -1.34 -6.66
N VAL A 220 -8.47 -2.32 -6.00
CA VAL A 220 -7.99 -2.91 -4.76
C VAL A 220 -7.50 -4.32 -5.05
N ALA A 221 -6.25 -4.64 -4.72
CA ALA A 221 -5.66 -5.95 -4.99
C ALA A 221 -4.94 -6.49 -3.75
N GLY A 222 -5.31 -7.69 -3.31
CA GLY A 222 -4.68 -8.36 -2.16
C GLY A 222 -4.89 -7.66 -0.81
N PHE A 223 -6.01 -6.95 -0.64
CA PHE A 223 -6.36 -6.27 0.60
C PHE A 223 -7.56 -6.95 1.26
N GLY A 224 -7.34 -7.50 2.46
CA GLY A 224 -8.35 -8.30 3.17
C GLY A 224 -9.49 -7.50 3.82
N PHE A 225 -9.46 -6.16 3.80
CA PHE A 225 -10.43 -5.27 4.44
C PHE A 225 -10.54 -5.37 5.97
N ASN A 226 -9.50 -5.85 6.65
CA ASN A 226 -9.47 -5.93 8.12
C ASN A 226 -9.11 -4.60 8.81
N ASP A 227 -8.72 -3.58 8.05
CA ASP A 227 -8.42 -2.24 8.56
C ASP A 227 -9.63 -1.30 8.40
N ASP A 228 -10.50 -1.22 9.42
CA ASP A 228 -11.75 -0.43 9.34
C ASP A 228 -11.56 1.02 8.92
N HIS A 229 -10.48 1.67 9.39
CA HIS A 229 -10.14 3.05 9.05
C HIS A 229 -9.82 3.27 7.56
N LEU A 230 -9.58 2.20 6.80
CA LEU A 230 -9.41 2.22 5.34
C LEU A 230 -10.62 1.62 4.63
N SER A 231 -11.18 0.53 5.15
CA SER A 231 -12.30 -0.21 4.57
C SER A 231 -13.62 0.56 4.61
N GLU A 232 -13.99 1.11 5.77
CA GLU A 232 -15.26 1.85 5.93
C GLU A 232 -15.33 3.08 5.02
N PRO A 233 -14.25 3.88 4.84
CA PRO A 233 -14.24 4.93 3.84
C PRO A 233 -14.53 4.47 2.41
N ILE A 234 -14.01 3.32 1.96
CA ILE A 234 -14.31 2.79 0.62
C ILE A 234 -15.80 2.46 0.53
N PHE A 235 -16.33 1.75 1.53
CA PHE A 235 -17.73 1.36 1.60
C PHE A 235 -18.68 2.56 1.62
N SER A 236 -18.34 3.60 2.38
CA SER A 236 -19.09 4.85 2.41
C SER A 236 -18.96 5.63 1.09
N ALA A 237 -17.76 5.69 0.52
CA ALA A 237 -17.51 6.42 -0.73
C ALA A 237 -18.30 5.85 -1.89
N ILE A 238 -18.31 4.52 -2.09
CA ILE A 238 -19.05 3.90 -3.21
C ILE A 238 -20.56 4.17 -3.15
N GLN A 239 -21.13 4.32 -1.94
CA GLN A 239 -22.55 4.67 -1.77
C GLN A 239 -22.84 6.15 -2.04
N SER A 240 -21.92 7.03 -1.66
CA SER A 240 -22.08 8.49 -1.76
C SER A 240 -21.60 9.11 -3.08
N ASN A 241 -20.72 8.41 -3.81
CA ASN A 241 -20.11 8.83 -5.07
C ASN A 241 -20.53 7.87 -6.19
N PRO A 242 -21.66 8.11 -6.88
CA PRO A 242 -22.17 7.21 -7.92
C PRO A 242 -21.24 7.03 -9.13
N SER A 243 -20.24 7.91 -9.29
CA SER A 243 -19.26 7.85 -10.37
C SER A 243 -17.97 7.10 -10.00
N LEU A 244 -17.83 6.68 -8.74
CA LEU A 244 -16.70 5.86 -8.30
C LEU A 244 -16.89 4.43 -8.81
N LYS A 245 -15.92 3.95 -9.58
CA LYS A 245 -15.82 2.55 -9.97
C LYS A 245 -14.90 1.80 -9.01
N LEU A 246 -15.35 0.67 -8.51
CA LEU A 246 -14.56 -0.18 -7.62
C LEU A 246 -14.25 -1.53 -8.28
N ILE A 247 -12.98 -1.89 -8.36
CA ILE A 247 -12.53 -3.21 -8.82
C ILE A 247 -11.81 -3.89 -7.66
N LEU A 248 -12.33 -5.04 -7.23
CA LEU A 248 -11.81 -5.82 -6.11
C LEU A 248 -11.17 -7.09 -6.63
N CYS A 249 -9.89 -7.29 -6.32
CA CYS A 249 -9.15 -8.45 -6.73
C CYS A 249 -8.47 -9.14 -5.55
N ASP A 250 -8.72 -10.44 -5.42
CA ASP A 250 -8.04 -11.28 -4.44
C ASP A 250 -8.01 -12.74 -4.92
N PHE A 251 -6.99 -13.49 -4.53
CA PHE A 251 -6.88 -14.91 -4.91
C PHE A 251 -8.03 -15.74 -4.30
N GLN A 252 -8.52 -15.33 -3.13
CA GLN A 252 -9.63 -15.90 -2.39
C GLN A 252 -10.94 -15.11 -2.56
N CYS A 253 -11.06 -14.27 -3.59
CA CYS A 253 -12.21 -13.38 -3.79
C CYS A 253 -13.56 -14.10 -3.62
N ILE A 254 -13.77 -15.25 -4.28
CA ILE A 254 -15.02 -16.01 -4.20
C ILE A 254 -15.26 -16.53 -2.77
N MET A 255 -14.22 -17.01 -2.09
CA MET A 255 -14.33 -17.48 -0.70
C MET A 255 -14.71 -16.33 0.23
N HIS A 256 -14.08 -15.17 0.09
CA HIS A 256 -14.42 -13.99 0.89
C HIS A 256 -15.87 -13.56 0.71
N LEU A 257 -16.37 -13.58 -0.52
CA LEU A 257 -17.76 -13.27 -0.85
C LEU A 257 -18.76 -14.21 -0.17
N HIS A 258 -18.48 -15.52 -0.13
CA HIS A 258 -19.36 -16.49 0.52
C HIS A 258 -19.23 -16.50 2.04
N ASN A 259 -18.04 -16.26 2.56
CA ASN A 259 -17.76 -16.26 3.99
C ASN A 259 -18.43 -15.11 4.73
N ARG A 260 -18.67 -13.95 4.09
CA ARG A 260 -19.45 -12.82 4.65
C ARG A 260 -19.11 -12.45 6.12
N GLY A 261 -17.82 -12.33 6.46
CA GLY A 261 -17.39 -12.02 7.84
C GLY A 261 -16.96 -13.23 8.69
N PHE A 262 -17.13 -14.45 8.18
CA PHE A 262 -16.73 -15.69 8.87
C PHE A 262 -15.41 -16.24 8.32
N HIS A 263 -14.82 -17.20 9.05
CA HIS A 263 -13.60 -17.93 8.63
C HIS A 263 -12.41 -17.04 8.24
N GLY A 264 -12.24 -15.90 8.93
CA GLY A 264 -11.13 -14.96 8.70
C GLY A 264 -11.35 -13.98 7.55
N SER A 265 -12.50 -14.04 6.85
CA SER A 265 -12.89 -13.02 5.89
C SER A 265 -13.50 -11.82 6.58
N SER A 266 -13.19 -10.62 6.10
CA SER A 266 -13.87 -9.39 6.53
C SER A 266 -15.33 -9.35 6.05
N ASP A 267 -16.23 -8.75 6.82
CA ASP A 267 -17.65 -8.55 6.48
C ASP A 267 -17.83 -7.62 5.28
N TYR A 268 -16.88 -6.70 5.04
CA TYR A 268 -16.92 -5.77 3.91
C TYR A 268 -17.04 -6.47 2.57
N TRP A 269 -16.44 -7.65 2.39
CA TRP A 269 -16.59 -8.41 1.14
C TRP A 269 -18.06 -8.73 0.82
N GLY A 270 -18.82 -9.19 1.82
CA GLY A 270 -20.26 -9.44 1.68
C GLY A 270 -21.05 -8.13 1.48
N ARG A 271 -20.65 -7.05 2.16
CA ARG A 271 -21.31 -5.74 2.03
C ARG A 271 -21.09 -5.13 0.65
N PHE A 272 -19.89 -5.20 0.08
CA PHE A 272 -19.61 -4.77 -1.30
C PHE A 272 -20.40 -5.59 -2.31
N HIS A 273 -20.53 -6.90 -2.07
CA HIS A 273 -21.34 -7.77 -2.93
C HIS A 273 -22.81 -7.35 -2.94
N ASP A 274 -23.40 -7.04 -1.78
CA ASP A 274 -24.77 -6.55 -1.70
C ASP A 274 -24.94 -5.22 -2.44
N LEU A 275 -23.97 -4.30 -2.35
CA LEU A 275 -23.99 -3.05 -3.10
C LEU A 275 -23.90 -3.27 -4.62
N ALA A 276 -23.06 -4.20 -5.07
CA ALA A 276 -22.97 -4.58 -6.47
C ALA A 276 -24.32 -5.11 -6.98
N ARG A 277 -25.00 -5.96 -6.20
CA ARG A 277 -26.35 -6.46 -6.52
C ARG A 277 -27.42 -5.38 -6.55
N ARG A 278 -27.20 -4.26 -5.85
CA ARG A 278 -28.05 -3.06 -5.92
C ARG A 278 -27.75 -2.16 -7.12
N GLY A 279 -26.80 -2.55 -7.98
CA GLY A 279 -26.47 -1.85 -9.22
C GLY A 279 -25.33 -0.83 -9.11
N LEU A 280 -24.59 -0.81 -8.00
CA LEU A 280 -23.38 0.01 -7.90
C LEU A 280 -22.24 -0.60 -8.74
N ASP A 281 -21.36 0.26 -9.27
CA ASP A 281 -20.28 -0.12 -10.19
C ASP A 281 -19.10 -0.77 -9.45
N ILE A 282 -19.33 -2.01 -9.01
CA ILE A 282 -18.38 -2.84 -8.26
C ILE A 282 -18.14 -4.13 -9.02
N HIS A 283 -16.88 -4.40 -9.34
CA HIS A 283 -16.45 -5.59 -10.05
C HIS A 283 -15.54 -6.45 -9.17
N PHE A 284 -15.69 -7.76 -9.27
CA PHE A 284 -14.91 -8.74 -8.52
C PHE A 284 -14.06 -9.57 -9.49
N ILE A 285 -12.78 -9.73 -9.19
CA ILE A 285 -11.81 -10.51 -9.97
C ILE A 285 -11.14 -11.52 -9.04
N SER A 286 -11.32 -12.81 -9.31
CA SER A 286 -10.60 -13.85 -8.59
C SER A 286 -9.25 -14.08 -9.25
N GLY A 287 -8.16 -13.81 -8.53
CA GLY A 287 -6.81 -13.95 -9.05
C GLY A 287 -5.76 -13.30 -8.16
N SER A 288 -4.50 -13.67 -8.34
CA SER A 288 -3.38 -13.01 -7.69
C SER A 288 -3.18 -11.59 -8.22
N PHE A 289 -2.38 -10.79 -7.53
CA PHE A 289 -1.94 -9.48 -8.04
C PHE A 289 -1.27 -9.59 -9.42
N SER A 290 -0.48 -10.64 -9.65
CA SER A 290 0.15 -10.89 -10.95
C SER A 290 -0.90 -11.16 -12.04
N ASP A 291 -1.93 -11.95 -11.74
CA ASP A 291 -3.01 -12.24 -12.68
C ASP A 291 -3.76 -10.96 -13.07
N LEU A 292 -4.12 -10.13 -12.09
CA LEU A 292 -4.73 -8.82 -12.33
C LEU A 292 -3.87 -7.96 -13.26
N VAL A 293 -2.58 -7.85 -12.95
CA VAL A 293 -1.64 -7.05 -13.75
C VAL A 293 -1.55 -7.58 -15.17
N SER A 294 -1.58 -8.90 -15.38
CA SER A 294 -1.53 -9.52 -16.70
C SER A 294 -2.70 -9.10 -17.59
N HIS A 295 -3.90 -8.93 -17.00
CA HIS A 295 -5.11 -8.51 -17.70
C HIS A 295 -5.21 -7.01 -17.98
N ILE A 296 -4.41 -6.19 -17.29
CA ILE A 296 -4.35 -4.75 -17.60
C ILE A 296 -3.71 -4.57 -18.98
N PRO A 297 -4.39 -3.89 -19.93
CA PRO A 297 -3.81 -3.63 -21.24
C PRO A 297 -2.67 -2.62 -21.14
N HIS A 298 -1.75 -2.63 -22.11
CA HIS A 298 -0.78 -1.55 -22.24
C HIS A 298 -1.50 -0.28 -22.69
N LEU A 299 -1.75 0.63 -21.75
CA LEU A 299 -2.36 1.95 -22.02
C LEU A 299 -1.37 2.94 -22.64
N ARG A 300 -0.31 2.46 -23.31
CA ARG A 300 0.70 3.32 -23.94
C ARG A 300 -0.03 4.31 -24.84
N THR A 301 0.10 5.59 -24.50
CA THR A 301 -0.20 6.63 -25.46
C THR A 301 0.77 6.44 -26.62
N ALA A 302 0.25 6.26 -27.84
CA ALA A 302 1.06 6.41 -29.03
C ALA A 302 1.74 7.78 -28.96
N SER A 303 3.05 7.82 -29.18
CA SER A 303 3.80 9.07 -29.35
C SER A 303 3.17 9.92 -30.47
N PRO A 304 3.38 11.24 -30.52
CA PRO A 304 2.89 12.05 -31.64
C PRO A 304 3.29 11.48 -33.02
N ALA A 305 4.49 10.91 -33.12
CA ALA A 305 4.97 10.22 -34.32
C ALA A 305 4.17 8.94 -34.63
N GLU A 306 3.85 8.12 -33.63
CA GLU A 306 3.01 6.92 -33.79
C GLU A 306 1.54 7.29 -34.06
N GLN A 307 1.02 8.38 -33.49
CA GLN A 307 -0.32 8.89 -33.79
C GLN A 307 -0.40 9.38 -35.23
N LEU A 308 0.61 10.10 -35.71
CA LEU A 308 0.73 10.52 -37.10
C LEU A 308 0.87 9.32 -38.04
N ALA A 309 1.73 8.35 -37.72
CA ALA A 309 1.88 7.12 -38.50
C ALA A 309 0.58 6.30 -38.56
N ASN A 310 -0.17 6.23 -37.46
CA ASN A 310 -1.47 5.56 -37.41
C ASN A 310 -2.56 6.34 -38.18
N ALA A 311 -2.54 7.68 -38.16
CA ALA A 311 -3.43 8.52 -38.96
C ALA A 311 -3.14 8.36 -40.47
N VAL A 312 -1.87 8.36 -40.86
CA VAL A 312 -1.43 8.13 -42.25
C VAL A 312 -1.80 6.72 -42.71
N LYS A 313 -1.62 5.68 -41.89
CA LYS A 313 -2.07 4.31 -42.21
C LYS A 313 -3.59 4.22 -42.40
N ARG A 314 -4.38 4.93 -41.59
CA ARG A 314 -5.86 4.97 -41.74
C ARG A 314 -6.30 5.67 -43.01
N LEU A 315 -5.59 6.71 -43.44
CA LEU A 315 -5.85 7.41 -44.70
C LEU A 315 -5.40 6.59 -45.93
N GLY A 316 -4.30 5.84 -45.81
CA GLY A 316 -3.79 5.00 -46.89
C GLY A 316 -4.59 3.72 -47.17
N GLY A 317 -5.40 3.26 -46.21
CA GLY A 317 -6.23 2.05 -46.33
C GLY A 317 -7.60 2.24 -46.99
N GLN A 318 -7.94 3.46 -47.44
CA GLN A 318 -9.20 3.73 -48.16
C GLN A 318 -9.05 3.73 -49.70
N ASN A 319 -7.88 3.40 -50.25
CA ASN A 319 -7.61 3.35 -51.69
C ASN A 319 -7.13 1.97 -52.17
N SER A 320 -7.87 0.92 -51.84
CA SER A 320 -7.69 -0.41 -52.45
C SER A 320 -9.00 -1.18 -52.49
#